data_AF-A0AAD8VYA9-F1
#
_entry.id   AF-A0AAD8VYA9-F1
#
_cell.length_a   1.000
_cell.length_b   1.000
_cell.length_c   1.000
_cell.angle_alpha   90.00
_cell.angle_beta   90.00
_cell.angle_gamma   90.00
#
_symmetry.space_group_name_H-M   'P 1'
#
loop_
_entity.id
_entity.type
_entity.pdbx_description
1 polymer ?
#
loop_
_entity_poly.entity_id
_entity_poly.type
_entity_poly.pdbx_seq_one_letter_code
_entity_poly.pdbx_strand_id
1 'polypeptide(L)'
;MTKAWVERGLSLPCSEFFLSILNMYGLQPHNICPNSYLLLSNFATLCEGHLGIRPDVKLWQFFFRVKKETKDKAMLNCGSMTFMLRPGRMYPPHDSHESVRYWNAGWFYEKNVSVPEIHDGLPKFNNEPPEELASWSFVPSLSLTPILEKAARRISWLVHDGLTGTQLTLVHPADPATTLATLAEENLRAILRVPVSGDTAEEVPDDEEEEEEQAPRKAAPDLRSVPAPKLPALKPEPAARPPPRSPRPSSPLR
;
A
#
# COMPACT_ATOMS: atom_id res chain seq x y z
N MET A 1 -8.76 23.16 6.71
CA MET A 1 -8.38 22.53 5.43
C MET A 1 -7.46 23.50 4.68
N THR A 2 -6.25 23.10 4.26
CA THR A 2 -5.36 24.01 3.49
C THR A 2 -5.78 24.01 2.01
N LYS A 3 -5.62 25.16 1.33
CA LYS A 3 -6.04 25.38 -0.07
C LYS A 3 -5.62 24.26 -1.04
N ALA A 4 -4.42 23.71 -0.86
CA ALA A 4 -3.87 22.63 -1.68
C ALA A 4 -4.66 21.31 -1.61
N TRP A 5 -5.45 21.09 -0.55
CA TRP A 5 -6.24 19.89 -0.34
C TRP A 5 -7.60 20.00 -1.04
N VAL A 6 -8.19 21.19 -1.02
CA VAL A 6 -9.41 21.53 -1.76
C VAL A 6 -9.18 21.35 -3.26
N GLU A 7 -8.04 21.83 -3.78
CA GLU A 7 -7.68 21.75 -5.20
C GLU A 7 -7.37 20.31 -5.67
N ARG A 8 -7.14 19.35 -4.75
CA ARG A 8 -6.78 17.95 -5.05
C ARG A 8 -7.91 16.94 -4.77
N GLY A 9 -9.16 17.40 -4.72
CA GLY A 9 -10.32 16.49 -4.63
C GLY A 9 -10.75 16.14 -3.21
N LEU A 10 -10.23 16.83 -2.18
CA LEU A 10 -10.91 16.96 -0.88
C LEU A 10 -11.85 18.17 -0.84
N SER A 11 -12.16 18.74 -2.00
CA SER A 11 -13.32 19.59 -2.21
C SER A 11 -14.61 18.74 -2.26
N LEU A 12 -15.72 19.33 -1.85
CA LEU A 12 -17.05 18.74 -2.02
C LEU A 12 -17.47 18.84 -3.50
N PRO A 13 -18.12 17.81 -4.08
CA PRO A 13 -18.43 16.51 -3.48
C PRO A 13 -17.19 15.60 -3.41
N CYS A 14 -17.05 14.86 -2.30
CA CYS A 14 -15.97 13.88 -2.14
C CYS A 14 -16.02 12.82 -3.26
N SER A 15 -14.84 12.33 -3.68
CA SER A 15 -14.76 11.29 -4.70
C SER A 15 -15.50 10.01 -4.29
N GLU A 16 -16.11 9.31 -5.26
CA GLU A 16 -16.82 8.03 -5.05
C GLU A 16 -15.90 7.00 -4.36
N PHE A 17 -14.62 6.98 -4.72
CA PHE A 17 -13.61 6.14 -4.10
C PHE A 17 -13.42 6.47 -2.61
N PHE A 18 -13.29 7.75 -2.25
CA PHE A 18 -13.15 8.15 -0.85
C PHE A 18 -14.37 7.76 -0.02
N LEU A 19 -15.58 7.97 -0.54
CA LEU A 19 -16.81 7.54 0.12
C LEU A 19 -16.87 6.02 0.29
N SER A 20 -16.43 5.27 -0.71
CA SER A 20 -16.37 3.81 -0.66
C SER A 20 -15.37 3.32 0.39
N ILE A 21 -14.23 4.01 0.57
CA ILE A 21 -13.27 3.75 1.64
C ILE A 21 -13.90 4.01 3.01
N LEU A 22 -14.55 5.16 3.20
CA LEU A 22 -15.23 5.48 4.46
C LEU A 22 -16.27 4.42 4.83
N ASN A 23 -17.12 4.04 3.88
CA ASN A 23 -18.16 3.03 4.08
C ASN A 23 -17.57 1.65 4.39
N MET A 24 -16.54 1.23 3.65
CA MET A 24 -15.91 -0.08 3.83
C MET A 24 -15.27 -0.25 5.21
N TYR A 25 -14.61 0.79 5.71
CA TYR A 25 -13.90 0.75 6.98
C TYR A 25 -14.73 1.28 8.16
N GLY A 26 -15.96 1.74 7.93
CA GLY A 26 -16.80 2.32 8.98
C GLY A 26 -16.22 3.62 9.55
N LEU A 27 -15.51 4.38 8.71
CA LEU A 27 -14.76 5.56 9.13
C LEU A 27 -15.51 6.85 8.81
N GLN A 28 -15.20 7.87 9.60
CA GLN A 28 -15.49 9.25 9.29
C GLN A 28 -14.21 9.95 8.85
N PRO A 29 -14.30 11.04 8.06
CA PRO A 29 -13.13 11.78 7.60
C PRO A 29 -12.18 12.15 8.76
N HIS A 30 -12.72 12.53 9.92
CA HIS A 30 -11.90 12.94 11.05
C HIS A 30 -11.12 11.81 11.74
N ASN A 31 -11.49 10.54 11.51
CA ASN A 31 -10.72 9.43 12.07
C ASN A 31 -9.40 9.21 11.31
N ILE A 32 -9.28 9.67 10.07
CA ILE A 32 -8.13 9.42 9.18
C ILE A 32 -6.99 10.41 9.44
N CYS A 33 -5.77 9.91 9.57
CA CYS A 33 -4.55 10.71 9.71
C CYS A 33 -4.21 11.46 8.41
N PRO A 34 -3.61 12.67 8.47
CA PRO A 34 -3.24 13.46 7.29
C PRO A 34 -2.41 12.67 6.25
N ASN A 35 -1.39 11.93 6.68
CA ASN A 35 -0.56 11.15 5.75
C ASN A 35 -1.36 10.07 4.99
N SER A 36 -2.46 9.60 5.57
CA SER A 36 -3.35 8.62 4.94
C SER A 36 -4.21 9.23 3.84
N TYR A 37 -4.55 10.51 3.94
CA TYR A 37 -5.19 11.23 2.84
C TYR A 37 -4.28 11.39 1.64
N LEU A 38 -3.00 11.71 1.85
CA LEU A 38 -2.03 11.78 0.77
C LEU A 38 -1.86 10.42 0.08
N LEU A 39 -1.86 9.34 0.87
CA LEU A 39 -1.82 7.98 0.32
C LEU A 39 -3.07 7.64 -0.53
N LEU A 40 -4.25 8.00 -0.05
CA LEU A 40 -5.51 7.85 -0.80
C LEU A 40 -5.48 8.64 -2.11
N SER A 41 -5.03 9.89 -2.07
CA SER A 41 -4.89 10.75 -3.26
C SER A 41 -3.90 10.16 -4.25
N ASN A 42 -2.72 9.71 -3.79
CA ASN A 42 -1.71 9.11 -4.64
C ASN A 42 -2.21 7.82 -5.29
N PHE A 43 -3.00 7.01 -4.57
CA PHE A 43 -3.59 5.81 -5.13
C PHE A 43 -4.63 6.12 -6.21
N ALA A 44 -5.48 7.14 -5.99
CA ALA A 44 -6.41 7.60 -7.02
C ALA A 44 -5.67 8.05 -8.28
N THR A 45 -4.65 8.90 -8.13
CA THR A 45 -3.81 9.37 -9.25
C THR A 45 -3.08 8.21 -9.96
N LEU A 46 -2.61 7.21 -9.22
CA LEU A 46 -1.99 6.02 -9.80
C LEU A 46 -3.00 5.23 -10.63
N CYS A 47 -4.20 5.00 -10.11
CA CYS A 47 -5.25 4.28 -10.80
C CYS A 47 -5.68 5.00 -12.08
N GLU A 48 -6.01 6.28 -11.97
CA GLU A 48 -6.58 7.06 -13.07
C GLU A 48 -5.51 7.43 -14.10
N GLY A 49 -4.34 7.90 -13.65
CA GLY A 49 -3.30 8.43 -14.53
C GLY A 49 -2.32 7.40 -15.09
N HIS A 50 -2.01 6.34 -14.33
CA HIS A 50 -0.98 5.37 -14.72
C HIS A 50 -1.53 3.98 -15.04
N LEU A 51 -2.74 3.66 -14.60
CA LEU A 51 -3.37 2.38 -14.91
C LEU A 51 -4.58 2.55 -15.82
N GLY A 52 -5.14 3.76 -15.95
CA GLY A 52 -6.36 4.00 -16.73
C GLY A 52 -7.58 3.26 -16.18
N ILE A 53 -7.59 2.90 -14.90
CA ILE A 53 -8.72 2.25 -14.22
C ILE A 53 -9.30 3.17 -13.16
N ARG A 54 -10.59 3.00 -12.86
CA ARG A 54 -11.18 3.65 -11.68
C ARG A 54 -10.52 3.10 -10.42
N PRO A 55 -10.18 3.93 -9.42
CA PRO A 55 -9.65 3.46 -8.15
C PRO A 55 -10.65 2.50 -7.48
N ASP A 56 -10.21 1.27 -7.29
CA ASP A 56 -11.03 0.17 -6.78
C ASP A 56 -10.64 -0.18 -5.33
N VAL A 57 -11.66 -0.42 -4.50
CA VAL A 57 -11.44 -0.63 -3.07
C VAL A 57 -10.85 -2.02 -2.76
N LYS A 58 -11.10 -3.03 -3.59
CA LYS A 58 -10.43 -4.34 -3.47
C LYS A 58 -8.96 -4.22 -3.83
N LEU A 59 -8.63 -3.46 -4.87
CA LEU A 59 -7.23 -3.17 -5.21
C LEU A 59 -6.55 -2.39 -4.08
N TRP A 60 -7.24 -1.42 -3.49
CA TRP A 60 -6.76 -0.72 -2.29
C TRP A 60 -6.46 -1.68 -1.13
N GLN A 61 -7.43 -2.53 -0.74
CA GLN A 61 -7.24 -3.51 0.34
C GLN A 61 -6.11 -4.52 0.08
N PHE A 62 -5.84 -4.82 -1.19
CA PHE A 62 -4.73 -5.69 -1.59
C PHE A 62 -3.36 -5.09 -1.26
N PHE A 63 -3.20 -3.77 -1.44
CA PHE A 63 -1.97 -3.05 -1.14
C PHE A 63 -1.89 -2.59 0.31
N PHE A 64 -2.98 -2.09 0.87
CA PHE A 64 -2.98 -1.37 2.14
C PHE A 64 -3.70 -2.12 3.24
N ARG A 65 -3.21 -1.94 4.45
CA ARG A 65 -3.86 -2.36 5.69
C ARG A 65 -4.10 -1.15 6.56
N VAL A 66 -5.01 -1.33 7.49
CA VAL A 66 -5.33 -0.34 8.51
C VAL A 66 -4.40 -0.52 9.72
N LYS A 67 -3.80 0.57 10.17
CA LYS A 67 -3.10 0.68 11.46
C LYS A 67 -3.89 1.61 12.36
N LYS A 68 -4.25 1.08 13.52
CA LYS A 68 -4.88 1.84 14.60
C LYS A 68 -3.81 2.58 15.38
N GLU A 69 -4.01 3.87 15.58
CA GLU A 69 -3.26 4.66 16.54
C GLU A 69 -4.05 4.66 17.85
N THR A 70 -3.40 4.23 18.93
CA THR A 70 -3.98 4.22 20.27
C THR A 70 -3.18 5.14 21.19
N LYS A 71 -3.89 5.82 22.09
CA LYS A 71 -3.32 6.56 23.20
C LYS A 71 -3.88 5.95 24.47
N ASP A 72 -3.01 5.59 25.41
CA ASP A 72 -3.41 4.96 26.68
C ASP A 72 -4.30 3.70 26.49
N LYS A 73 -4.01 2.90 25.46
CA LYS A 73 -4.75 1.70 25.02
C LYS A 73 -6.16 1.95 24.50
N ALA A 74 -6.59 3.21 24.36
CA ALA A 74 -7.85 3.58 23.71
C ALA A 74 -7.59 4.19 22.32
N MET A 75 -8.50 3.97 21.39
CA MET A 75 -8.47 4.67 20.10
C MET A 75 -8.91 6.12 20.29
N LEU A 76 -8.25 7.02 19.57
CA LEU A 76 -8.65 8.43 19.54
C LEU A 76 -9.90 8.62 18.67
N ASN A 77 -10.72 9.61 18.99
CA ASN A 77 -11.86 9.97 18.16
C ASN A 77 -11.37 10.58 16.84
N CYS A 78 -10.33 11.43 16.90
CA CYS A 78 -9.71 12.05 15.74
C CYS A 78 -8.32 11.47 15.48
N GLY A 79 -8.01 11.15 14.23
CA GLY A 79 -6.66 10.71 13.86
C GLY A 79 -6.23 9.36 14.40
N SER A 80 -7.18 8.48 14.69
CA SER A 80 -6.88 7.12 15.15
C SER A 80 -6.55 6.16 14.02
N MET A 81 -6.63 6.60 12.76
CA MET A 81 -6.50 5.72 11.62
C MET A 81 -5.42 6.09 10.63
N THR A 82 -4.48 5.17 10.44
CA THR A 82 -3.41 5.29 9.46
C THR A 82 -3.46 4.12 8.47
N PHE A 83 -3.49 4.39 7.17
CA PHE A 83 -3.29 3.37 6.15
C PHE A 83 -1.79 3.10 5.95
N MET A 84 -1.41 1.84 5.88
CA MET A 84 -0.03 1.40 5.68
C MET A 84 0.07 0.37 4.58
N LEU A 85 1.17 0.43 3.81
CA LEU A 85 1.51 -0.61 2.85
C LEU A 85 1.65 -1.97 3.54
N ARG A 86 1.10 -3.02 2.94
CA ARG A 86 1.23 -4.39 3.41
C ARG A 86 2.65 -4.91 3.12
N PRO A 87 3.23 -5.71 4.03
CA PRO A 87 4.52 -6.36 3.78
C PRO A 87 4.51 -7.18 2.49
N GLY A 88 5.58 -7.10 1.70
CA GLY A 88 5.73 -7.85 0.45
C GLY A 88 4.92 -7.31 -0.73
N ARG A 89 4.26 -6.16 -0.60
CA ARG A 89 3.63 -5.46 -1.73
C ARG A 89 4.57 -4.38 -2.27
N MET A 90 4.63 -4.27 -3.59
CA MET A 90 5.37 -3.20 -4.28
C MET A 90 4.42 -2.06 -4.61
N TYR A 91 4.69 -0.89 -4.06
CA TYR A 91 3.95 0.34 -4.30
C TYR A 91 4.92 1.51 -4.40
N PRO A 92 4.65 2.54 -5.21
CA PRO A 92 5.56 3.67 -5.38
C PRO A 92 5.98 4.26 -4.02
N PRO A 93 7.29 4.35 -3.74
CA PRO A 93 7.76 4.87 -2.46
C PRO A 93 7.35 6.32 -2.33
N HIS A 94 6.64 6.65 -1.26
CA HIS A 94 6.25 8.01 -0.94
C HIS A 94 6.95 8.41 0.35
N ASP A 95 7.72 9.49 0.29
CA ASP A 95 8.28 10.12 1.48
C ASP A 95 7.13 10.69 2.30
N SER A 96 6.70 9.96 3.32
CA SER A 96 5.75 10.51 4.28
C SER A 96 6.39 11.76 4.86
N HIS A 97 5.75 12.93 4.69
CA HIS A 97 6.18 14.15 5.36
C HIS A 97 6.39 13.84 6.85
N GLU A 98 7.47 14.43 7.40
CA GLU A 98 7.86 14.34 8.81
C GLU A 98 6.64 14.32 9.72
N SER A 99 6.68 13.50 10.78
CA SER A 99 5.53 13.28 11.66
C SER A 99 4.81 14.60 11.93
N VAL A 100 3.57 14.73 11.44
CA VAL A 100 2.80 15.97 11.56
C VAL A 100 2.31 16.08 13.01
N ARG A 101 3.23 16.22 13.96
CA ARG A 101 2.90 16.30 15.39
C ARG A 101 1.97 17.48 15.59
N TYR A 102 0.98 17.31 16.44
CA TYR A 102 -0.02 18.34 16.75
C TYR A 102 -0.88 18.78 15.57
N TRP A 103 -0.93 18.02 14.47
CA TRP A 103 -1.82 18.33 13.34
C TRP A 103 -3.27 18.51 13.81
N ASN A 104 -3.70 17.71 14.78
CA ASN A 104 -5.04 17.75 15.37
C ASN A 104 -5.36 19.08 16.08
N ALA A 105 -4.37 19.93 16.40
CA ALA A 105 -4.58 21.26 16.97
C ALA A 105 -4.90 22.33 15.90
N GLY A 106 -4.49 22.11 14.64
CA GLY A 106 -4.72 23.04 13.52
C GLY A 106 -5.87 22.63 12.60
N TRP A 107 -6.50 21.48 12.86
CA TRP A 107 -7.58 20.96 12.02
C TRP A 107 -8.92 21.23 12.69
N PHE A 108 -9.81 21.88 11.94
CA PHE A 108 -11.22 22.03 12.29
C PHE A 108 -12.06 21.45 11.17
N TYR A 109 -13.19 20.87 11.55
CA TYR A 109 -14.21 20.38 10.63
C TYR A 109 -15.38 21.35 10.67
N GLU A 110 -15.84 21.78 9.51
CA GLU A 110 -17.06 22.58 9.40
C GLU A 110 -18.25 21.66 9.12
N LYS A 111 -19.41 22.04 9.65
CA LYS A 111 -20.65 21.29 9.41
C LYS A 111 -20.92 21.28 7.91
N ASN A 112 -21.18 20.08 7.37
CA ASN A 112 -21.57 19.98 5.96
C ASN A 112 -22.88 20.75 5.74
N VAL A 113 -22.89 21.61 4.72
CA VAL A 113 -24.08 22.38 4.32
C VAL A 113 -24.80 21.58 3.25
N SER A 114 -26.00 21.08 3.57
CA SER A 114 -26.84 20.37 2.62
C SER A 114 -27.22 21.27 1.45
N VAL A 115 -26.77 20.92 0.25
CA VAL A 115 -27.16 21.62 -0.99
C VAL A 115 -28.30 20.81 -1.64
N PRO A 116 -29.45 21.41 -1.99
CA PRO A 116 -30.65 20.68 -2.45
C PRO A 116 -30.44 19.74 -3.65
N GLU A 117 -29.38 19.95 -4.43
CA GLU A 117 -29.06 19.19 -5.65
C GLU A 117 -27.85 18.24 -5.49
N ILE A 118 -27.17 18.28 -4.34
CA ILE A 118 -26.00 17.44 -4.05
C ILE A 118 -26.33 16.59 -2.83
N HIS A 119 -26.52 15.29 -3.04
CA HIS A 119 -26.62 14.37 -1.91
C HIS A 119 -25.32 14.43 -1.09
N ASP A 120 -25.47 14.72 0.20
CA ASP A 120 -24.40 14.66 1.19
C ASP A 120 -23.93 13.20 1.30
N GLY A 121 -22.98 12.78 0.46
CA GLY A 121 -22.47 11.41 0.43
C GLY A 121 -21.66 11.01 1.67
N LEU A 122 -21.45 11.94 2.61
CA LEU A 122 -20.68 11.71 3.82
C LEU A 122 -21.52 11.00 4.91
N PRO A 123 -20.91 10.09 5.69
CA PRO A 123 -21.58 9.52 6.86
C PRO A 123 -22.03 10.59 7.85
N LYS A 124 -23.16 10.34 8.54
CA LYS A 124 -23.64 11.22 9.61
C LYS A 124 -22.55 11.37 10.67
N PHE A 125 -22.19 12.61 10.99
CA PHE A 125 -21.13 12.90 11.97
C PHE A 125 -21.39 12.20 13.31
N ASN A 126 -20.36 11.54 13.83
CA ASN A 126 -20.31 10.87 15.11
C ASN A 126 -18.90 11.08 15.70
N ASN A 127 -18.81 11.66 16.90
CA ASN A 127 -17.53 11.96 17.53
C ASN A 127 -16.98 10.80 18.37
N GLU A 128 -17.49 9.58 18.20
CA GLU A 128 -16.98 8.39 18.88
C GLU A 128 -15.76 7.79 18.16
N PRO A 129 -14.91 7.02 18.85
CA PRO A 129 -13.87 6.22 18.21
C PRO A 129 -14.49 5.28 17.15
N PRO A 130 -13.80 5.06 16.02
CA PRO A 130 -14.30 4.13 15.01
C PRO A 130 -14.32 2.70 15.55
N GLU A 131 -15.40 1.98 15.24
CA GLU A 131 -15.55 0.58 15.63
C GLU A 131 -14.70 -0.32 14.72
N GLU A 132 -13.99 -1.27 15.32
CA GLU A 132 -13.16 -2.19 14.56
C GLU A 132 -14.01 -3.13 13.70
N LEU A 133 -13.77 -3.09 12.39
CA LEU A 133 -14.41 -3.98 11.44
C LEU A 133 -13.42 -5.04 10.92
N ALA A 134 -13.95 -6.20 10.53
CA ALA A 134 -13.17 -7.25 9.87
C ALA A 134 -12.48 -6.76 8.58
N SER A 135 -13.02 -5.73 7.94
CA SER A 135 -12.45 -5.11 6.74
C SER A 135 -11.08 -4.46 6.97
N TRP A 136 -10.71 -4.15 8.23
CA TRP A 136 -9.47 -3.46 8.57
C TRP A 136 -8.23 -4.34 8.33
N SER A 137 -8.37 -5.64 8.54
CA SER A 137 -7.32 -6.63 8.33
C SER A 137 -7.53 -7.48 7.08
N PHE A 138 -8.77 -7.53 6.55
CA PHE A 138 -9.16 -8.31 5.38
C PHE A 138 -8.23 -8.12 4.19
N VAL A 139 -7.87 -9.23 3.54
CA VAL A 139 -7.08 -9.27 2.31
C VAL A 139 -7.93 -9.91 1.22
N PRO A 140 -8.30 -9.18 0.16
CA PRO A 140 -9.01 -9.78 -0.95
C PRO A 140 -8.08 -10.68 -1.77
N SER A 141 -8.64 -11.78 -2.28
CA SER A 141 -8.04 -12.46 -3.42
C SER A 141 -8.41 -11.71 -4.70
N LEU A 142 -7.40 -11.37 -5.52
CA LEU A 142 -7.61 -10.76 -6.83
C LEU A 142 -7.82 -11.79 -7.95
N SER A 143 -7.71 -13.09 -7.66
CA SER A 143 -7.76 -14.17 -8.67
C SER A 143 -9.08 -14.22 -9.46
N LEU A 144 -10.17 -13.72 -8.88
CA LEU A 144 -11.49 -13.66 -9.53
C LEU A 144 -11.72 -12.34 -10.29
N THR A 145 -10.74 -11.44 -10.28
CA THR A 145 -10.81 -10.12 -10.92
C THR A 145 -9.58 -9.89 -11.79
N PRO A 146 -9.55 -10.42 -13.03
CA PRO A 146 -8.39 -10.36 -13.91
C PRO A 146 -7.85 -8.94 -14.14
N ILE A 147 -8.74 -7.95 -14.22
CA ILE A 147 -8.37 -6.55 -14.39
C ILE A 147 -7.55 -6.04 -13.20
N LEU A 148 -8.00 -6.31 -11.97
CA LEU A 148 -7.32 -5.86 -10.75
C LEU A 148 -6.01 -6.63 -10.53
N GLU A 149 -5.97 -7.90 -10.88
CA GLU A 149 -4.74 -8.70 -10.82
C GLU A 149 -3.68 -8.14 -11.80
N LYS A 150 -4.08 -7.85 -13.05
CA LYS A 150 -3.19 -7.22 -14.02
C LYS A 150 -2.76 -5.82 -13.57
N ALA A 151 -3.65 -5.03 -12.98
CA ALA A 151 -3.32 -3.74 -12.41
C ALA A 151 -2.26 -3.85 -11.29
N ALA A 152 -2.40 -4.81 -10.37
CA ALA A 152 -1.42 -5.04 -9.30
C ALA A 152 -0.03 -5.45 -9.85
N ARG A 153 0.00 -6.28 -10.90
CA ARG A 153 1.24 -6.63 -11.61
C ARG A 153 1.84 -5.41 -12.33
N ARG A 154 1.01 -4.58 -12.96
CA ARG A 154 1.45 -3.36 -13.65
C ARG A 154 2.04 -2.34 -12.68
N ILE A 155 1.44 -2.14 -11.51
CA ILE A 155 2.01 -1.31 -10.44
C ILE A 155 3.40 -1.81 -10.05
N SER A 156 3.55 -3.12 -9.87
CA SER A 156 4.84 -3.73 -9.53
C SER A 156 5.90 -3.45 -10.59
N TRP A 157 5.53 -3.56 -11.87
CA TRP A 157 6.41 -3.22 -13.00
C TRP A 157 6.77 -1.73 -13.02
N LEU A 158 5.80 -0.83 -12.83
CA LEU A 158 6.02 0.61 -12.79
C LEU A 158 6.99 1.02 -11.68
N VAL A 159 6.87 0.40 -10.50
CA VAL A 159 7.78 0.64 -9.38
C VAL A 159 9.19 0.17 -9.73
N HIS A 160 9.34 -0.97 -10.39
CA HIS A 160 10.64 -1.43 -10.90
C HIS A 160 11.24 -0.50 -11.96
N ASP A 161 10.40 0.08 -12.81
CA ASP A 161 10.78 1.05 -13.84
C ASP A 161 11.13 2.45 -13.26
N GLY A 162 10.94 2.64 -11.95
CA GLY A 162 11.35 3.85 -11.24
C GLY A 162 10.21 4.80 -10.87
N LEU A 163 8.94 4.38 -10.95
CA LEU A 163 7.82 5.20 -10.51
C LEU A 163 7.91 5.48 -9.00
N THR A 164 8.01 6.75 -8.65
CA THR A 164 8.09 7.26 -7.27
C THR A 164 6.81 7.98 -6.85
N GLY A 165 6.57 8.07 -5.55
CA GLY A 165 5.43 8.78 -4.98
C GLY A 165 5.46 10.29 -5.22
N THR A 166 6.63 10.88 -5.47
CA THR A 166 6.73 12.29 -5.87
C THR A 166 6.14 12.51 -7.26
N GLN A 167 6.30 11.59 -8.21
CA GLN A 167 5.65 11.67 -9.53
C GLN A 167 4.12 11.54 -9.44
N LEU A 168 3.61 10.85 -8.41
CA LEU A 168 2.17 10.84 -8.11
C LEU A 168 1.68 12.14 -7.46
N THR A 169 2.55 12.83 -6.71
CA THR A 169 2.22 14.04 -5.94
C THR A 169 2.42 15.33 -6.75
N LEU A 170 3.40 15.35 -7.66
CA LEU A 170 3.89 16.49 -8.44
C LEU A 170 3.30 16.60 -9.84
N VAL A 171 2.12 16.04 -10.12
CA VAL A 171 1.40 16.34 -11.36
C VAL A 171 1.02 17.84 -11.34
N HIS A 172 1.93 18.69 -11.82
CA HIS A 172 1.75 20.09 -12.16
C HIS A 172 1.76 20.19 -13.70
N PRO A 173 0.81 20.91 -14.30
CA PRO A 173 0.36 20.65 -15.66
C PRO A 173 1.33 21.18 -16.73
N ALA A 174 1.81 20.28 -17.58
CA ALA A 174 1.79 20.51 -19.02
C ALA A 174 0.59 19.70 -19.54
N ASP A 175 -0.56 20.37 -19.63
CA ASP A 175 -1.88 19.85 -20.01
C ASP A 175 -2.26 18.46 -19.44
N PRO A 176 -2.95 18.42 -18.28
CA PRO A 176 -3.24 17.19 -17.54
C PRO A 176 -4.26 16.29 -18.25
N ALA A 177 -5.15 16.86 -19.06
CA ALA A 177 -6.18 16.08 -19.74
C ALA A 177 -5.57 15.24 -20.87
N THR A 178 -4.64 15.80 -21.63
CA THR A 178 -4.06 15.15 -22.80
C THR A 178 -3.01 14.11 -22.40
N THR A 179 -2.12 14.43 -21.44
CA THR A 179 -1.03 13.52 -21.02
C THR A 179 -1.54 12.35 -20.18
N LEU A 180 -2.52 12.59 -19.29
CA LEU A 180 -3.12 11.51 -18.52
C LEU A 180 -4.04 10.65 -19.38
N ALA A 181 -4.74 11.23 -20.37
CA ALA A 181 -5.57 10.43 -21.27
C ALA A 181 -4.73 9.54 -22.19
N THR A 182 -3.63 10.04 -22.78
CA THR A 182 -2.75 9.22 -23.62
C THR A 182 -2.04 8.13 -22.82
N LEU A 183 -1.51 8.47 -21.64
CA LEU A 183 -0.87 7.49 -20.76
C LEU A 183 -1.89 6.48 -20.21
N ALA A 184 -3.08 6.92 -19.81
CA ALA A 184 -4.16 6.03 -19.38
C ALA A 184 -4.61 5.10 -20.51
N GLU A 185 -4.71 5.59 -21.74
CA GLU A 185 -5.14 4.77 -22.88
C GLU A 185 -4.07 3.76 -23.29
N GLU A 186 -2.80 4.13 -23.30
CA GLU A 186 -1.67 3.20 -23.49
C GLU A 186 -1.62 2.14 -22.38
N ASN A 187 -1.83 2.54 -21.13
CA ASN A 187 -1.85 1.62 -20.01
C ASN A 187 -3.09 0.70 -20.02
N LEU A 188 -4.26 1.21 -20.42
CA LEU A 188 -5.46 0.41 -20.60
C LEU A 188 -5.26 -0.63 -21.71
N ARG A 189 -4.63 -0.25 -22.83
CA ARG A 189 -4.24 -1.18 -23.91
C ARG A 189 -3.27 -2.25 -23.41
N ALA A 190 -2.30 -1.87 -22.56
CA ALA A 190 -1.36 -2.81 -21.95
C ALA A 190 -2.03 -3.76 -20.93
N ILE A 191 -3.00 -3.26 -20.14
CA ILE A 191 -3.74 -4.07 -19.15
C ILE A 191 -4.74 -5.01 -19.85
N LEU A 192 -5.40 -4.59 -20.91
CA LEU A 192 -6.37 -5.43 -21.60
C LEU A 192 -5.72 -6.56 -22.43
N ARG A 193 -4.48 -6.41 -22.88
CA ARG A 193 -3.74 -7.48 -23.60
C ARG A 193 -2.99 -8.45 -22.67
N VAL A 194 -3.42 -9.73 -22.59
CA VAL A 194 -2.55 -10.93 -22.40
C VAL A 194 -3.33 -12.20 -22.84
N PRO A 195 -2.76 -13.23 -23.52
CA PRO A 195 -1.50 -13.36 -24.27
C PRO A 195 -1.72 -13.79 -25.75
N VAL A 196 -0.66 -13.83 -26.56
CA VAL A 196 -0.56 -14.84 -27.63
C VAL A 196 0.62 -15.73 -27.25
N SER A 197 0.35 -16.96 -26.83
CA SER A 197 1.24 -18.07 -27.14
C SER A 197 1.12 -18.29 -28.65
N GLY A 198 2.23 -18.18 -29.36
CA GLY A 198 2.28 -18.39 -30.79
C GLY A 198 3.75 -18.34 -31.20
N ASP A 199 4.38 -19.49 -31.08
CA ASP A 199 5.43 -20.01 -31.95
C ASP A 199 6.09 -18.98 -32.87
N THR A 200 7.27 -18.52 -32.50
CA THR A 200 8.33 -18.40 -33.50
C THR A 200 9.07 -19.73 -33.48
N ALA A 201 8.62 -20.64 -34.35
CA ALA A 201 9.52 -21.61 -34.93
C ALA A 201 10.60 -20.80 -35.65
N GLU A 202 11.79 -20.70 -35.06
CA GLU A 202 12.99 -20.40 -35.83
C GLU A 202 13.27 -21.63 -36.68
N GLU A 203 13.02 -21.52 -37.99
CA GLU A 203 13.61 -22.39 -38.99
C GLU A 203 15.13 -22.19 -38.94
N VAL A 204 15.84 -23.19 -38.40
CA VAL A 204 17.29 -23.30 -38.51
C VAL A 204 17.60 -23.94 -39.86
N PRO A 205 18.41 -23.32 -40.74
CA PRO A 205 18.83 -23.93 -41.99
C PRO A 205 19.86 -25.04 -41.71
N ASP A 206 19.71 -26.14 -42.45
CA ASP A 206 20.66 -27.25 -42.54
C ASP A 206 22.02 -26.81 -43.14
N ASP A 207 23.02 -27.65 -42.82
CA ASP A 207 24.38 -27.78 -43.38
C ASP A 207 25.48 -26.91 -42.73
N GLU A 208 26.38 -27.51 -41.93
CA GLU A 208 27.55 -28.26 -42.40
C GLU A 208 28.29 -28.92 -41.21
N GLU A 209 28.74 -30.16 -41.42
CA GLU A 209 29.57 -30.97 -40.53
C GLU A 209 30.99 -30.36 -40.42
N GLU A 210 31.58 -30.29 -39.22
CA GLU A 210 33.03 -30.48 -39.08
C GLU A 210 33.47 -30.82 -37.62
N GLU A 211 34.05 -32.01 -37.56
CA GLU A 211 35.11 -32.55 -36.69
C GLU A 211 34.96 -32.70 -35.16
N GLU A 212 34.99 -33.99 -34.80
CA GLU A 212 35.06 -34.62 -33.50
C GLU A 212 36.49 -34.52 -32.92
N GLU A 213 36.67 -33.81 -31.79
CA GLU A 213 37.88 -33.93 -30.95
C GLU A 213 37.49 -34.45 -29.54
N GLN A 214 37.86 -35.70 -29.27
CA GLN A 214 37.63 -36.41 -28.01
C GLN A 214 38.71 -36.11 -26.97
N ALA A 215 38.33 -35.63 -25.76
CA ALA A 215 38.96 -35.96 -24.47
C ALA A 215 38.14 -35.42 -23.27
N PRO A 216 38.37 -35.88 -22.01
CA PRO A 216 37.77 -37.05 -21.39
C PRO A 216 36.66 -36.69 -20.36
N ARG A 217 35.74 -37.64 -20.12
CA ARG A 217 34.69 -37.57 -19.10
C ARG A 217 35.28 -37.38 -17.69
N LYS A 218 35.09 -36.19 -17.10
CA LYS A 218 35.30 -35.98 -15.66
C LYS A 218 34.15 -36.61 -14.87
N ALA A 219 34.50 -37.51 -13.97
CA ALA A 219 33.59 -38.17 -13.04
C ALA A 219 32.84 -37.14 -12.17
N ALA A 220 31.57 -37.46 -11.86
CA ALA A 220 30.74 -36.70 -10.93
C ALA A 220 31.42 -36.60 -9.55
N PRO A 221 31.38 -35.44 -8.88
CA PRO A 221 31.98 -35.30 -7.55
C PRO A 221 31.16 -36.05 -6.49
N ASP A 222 31.87 -36.83 -5.68
CA ASP A 222 31.36 -37.56 -4.51
C ASP A 222 30.84 -36.59 -3.44
N LEU A 223 29.57 -36.72 -3.06
CA LEU A 223 28.85 -35.88 -2.09
C LEU A 223 29.23 -36.15 -0.62
N ARG A 224 30.39 -36.76 -0.35
CA ARG A 224 30.85 -37.08 1.01
C ARG A 224 32.19 -36.42 1.35
N SER A 225 32.29 -35.09 1.22
CA SER A 225 33.27 -34.28 1.98
C SER A 225 33.07 -32.77 1.76
N VAL A 226 31.91 -32.23 2.16
CA VAL A 226 31.78 -30.77 2.34
C VAL A 226 32.01 -30.46 3.82
N PRO A 227 33.02 -29.66 4.19
CA PRO A 227 33.15 -29.18 5.56
C PRO A 227 32.01 -28.21 5.87
N ALA A 228 31.33 -28.43 6.99
CA ALA A 228 30.18 -27.64 7.41
C ALA A 228 30.50 -26.13 7.49
N PRO A 229 29.57 -25.24 7.11
CA PRO A 229 29.74 -23.81 7.28
C PRO A 229 29.89 -23.48 8.77
N LYS A 230 30.93 -22.70 9.11
CA LYS A 230 31.17 -22.22 10.49
C LYS A 230 30.00 -21.35 10.92
N LEU A 231 29.23 -21.83 11.90
CA LEU A 231 28.23 -21.02 12.61
C LEU A 231 28.91 -19.83 13.30
N PRO A 232 28.32 -18.62 13.26
CA PRO A 232 28.76 -17.51 14.09
C PRO A 232 28.60 -17.87 15.58
N ALA A 233 29.58 -17.51 16.40
CA ALA A 233 29.56 -17.77 17.84
C ALA A 233 28.32 -17.14 18.50
N LEU A 234 27.53 -17.98 19.18
CA LEU A 234 26.47 -17.55 20.09
C LEU A 234 27.08 -16.69 21.21
N LYS A 235 26.60 -15.45 21.34
CA LYS A 235 26.90 -14.62 22.51
C LYS A 235 26.31 -15.30 23.76
N PRO A 236 27.01 -15.30 24.91
CA PRO A 236 26.46 -15.86 26.13
C PRO A 236 25.19 -15.12 26.55
N GLU A 237 24.18 -15.90 26.91
CA GLU A 237 22.89 -15.47 27.42
C GLU A 237 23.07 -14.62 28.69
N PRO A 238 22.41 -13.45 28.82
CA PRO A 238 22.48 -12.67 30.05
C PRO A 238 21.80 -13.44 31.19
N ALA A 239 22.50 -13.56 32.32
CA ALA A 239 22.04 -14.27 33.51
C ALA A 239 20.61 -13.86 33.92
N ALA A 240 19.79 -14.88 34.20
CA ALA A 240 18.43 -14.73 34.69
C ALA A 240 18.37 -13.76 35.89
N ARG A 241 17.44 -12.80 35.82
CA ARG A 241 17.13 -11.88 36.93
C ARG A 241 16.71 -12.69 38.17
N PRO A 242 17.22 -12.39 39.37
CA PRO A 242 16.72 -13.01 40.58
C PRO A 242 15.23 -12.65 40.79
N PRO A 243 14.42 -13.55 41.37
CA PRO A 243 13.01 -13.30 41.61
C PRO A 243 12.79 -12.12 42.57
N PRO A 244 11.67 -11.39 42.45
CA PRO A 244 11.35 -10.27 43.32
C PRO A 244 11.25 -10.74 44.78
N ARG A 245 11.87 -9.97 45.69
CA ARG A 245 11.77 -10.19 47.14
C ARG A 245 10.31 -10.07 47.57
N SER A 246 9.84 -11.04 48.35
CA SER A 246 8.55 -11.00 49.02
C SER A 246 8.42 -9.76 49.93
N PRO A 247 7.22 -9.16 50.04
CA PRO A 247 7.01 -7.98 50.86
C PRO A 247 7.23 -8.31 52.34
N ARG A 248 7.97 -7.44 53.03
CA ARG A 248 8.15 -7.47 54.48
C ARG A 248 6.80 -7.17 55.16
N PRO A 249 6.40 -7.91 56.22
CA PRO A 249 5.22 -7.55 56.99
C PRO A 249 5.44 -6.22 57.71
N SER A 250 4.45 -5.33 57.57
CA SER A 250 4.38 -4.04 58.24
C SER A 250 4.28 -4.24 59.75
N SER A 251 5.23 -3.68 60.51
CA SER A 251 5.06 -3.52 61.96
C SER A 251 4.04 -2.40 62.22
N PRO A 252 3.12 -2.57 63.19
CA PRO A 252 2.13 -1.55 63.52
C PRO A 252 2.79 -0.35 64.22
N LEU A 253 2.50 0.85 63.74
CA LEU A 253 2.79 2.09 64.47
C LEU A 253 1.87 2.15 65.70
N ARG A 254 2.49 2.45 66.85
CA ARG A 254 1.83 2.79 68.11
C ARG A 254 1.90 4.29 68.31
#